data_AF-A0A4Y7IVV1-F1
#
_entry.id   AF-A0A4Y7IVV1-F1
#
_cell.length_a   1.000
_cell.length_b   1.000
_cell.length_c   1.000
_cell.angle_alpha   90.00
_cell.angle_beta   90.00
_cell.angle_gamma   90.00
#
_symmetry.space_group_name_H-M   'P 1'
#
loop_
_entity.id
_entity.type
_entity.pdbx_description
1 polymer ?
#
loop_
_entity_poly.entity_id
_entity_poly.type
_entity_poly.pdbx_seq_one_letter_code
_entity_poly.pdbx_strand_id
1 'polypeptide(L)'
;MDGYLRSGCYNLLCDCFVQLTSNIFLGCNFTEVSTFNGDKKDATISIQKDQSSGNRWVQLQGILVGYYPSTLFTELSRKTTKVEWGG
;
A
#
# COMPACT_ATOMS: atom_id res chain seq x y z
N MET A 1 9.48 18.58 13.92
CA MET A 1 10.47 18.43 12.84
C MET A 1 11.55 17.54 13.45
N ASP A 2 11.91 16.40 12.86
CA ASP A 2 12.53 16.32 11.53
C ASP A 2 11.86 15.22 10.69
N GLY A 3 11.37 15.48 9.48
CA GLY A 3 12.10 16.23 8.46
C GLY A 3 13.09 15.30 7.76
N TYR A 4 12.60 14.23 7.13
CA TYR A 4 13.26 13.68 5.94
C TYR A 4 14.67 13.09 6.08
N LEU A 5 15.10 12.53 7.23
CA LEU A 5 16.53 12.23 7.41
C LEU A 5 16.96 10.85 7.95
N ARG A 6 16.13 9.78 7.96
CA ARG A 6 16.76 8.44 8.14
C ARG A 6 16.12 7.15 7.61
N SER A 7 14.83 7.09 7.28
CA SER A 7 14.26 5.85 6.71
C SER A 7 12.85 6.04 6.15
N GLY A 8 12.57 7.19 5.54
CA GLY A 8 11.31 7.38 4.80
C GLY A 8 11.36 6.56 3.52
N CYS A 9 10.96 5.30 3.59
CA CYS A 9 10.87 4.43 2.43
C CYS A 9 9.50 4.59 1.76
N TYR A 10 9.42 5.59 0.89
CA TYR A 10 8.25 5.91 0.08
C TYR A 10 8.17 5.11 -1.23
N ASN A 11 9.10 4.18 -1.46
CA ASN A 11 9.21 3.42 -2.70
C ASN A 11 9.57 1.95 -2.44
N LEU A 12 9.37 1.09 -3.45
CA LEU A 12 9.65 -0.37 -3.45
C LEU A 12 11.13 -0.76 -3.18
N LEU A 13 11.99 0.22 -2.91
CA LEU A 13 13.44 0.08 -2.69
C LEU A 13 13.82 -0.22 -1.24
N CYS A 14 12.83 -0.33 -0.36
CA CYS A 14 13.01 -0.88 0.97
C CYS A 14 12.04 -2.04 1.13
N ASP A 15 12.40 -3.04 1.94
CA ASP A 15 11.66 -4.28 2.21
C ASP A 15 10.30 -4.08 2.93
N CYS A 16 9.69 -2.91 2.74
CA CYS A 16 8.43 -2.52 3.34
C CYS A 16 7.22 -3.20 2.69
N PHE A 17 7.30 -3.56 1.40
CA PHE A 17 6.19 -4.20 0.71
C PHE A 17 6.64 -5.45 -0.04
N VAL A 18 6.06 -6.59 0.35
CA VAL A 18 6.30 -7.87 -0.32
C VAL A 18 5.25 -8.04 -1.40
N GLN A 19 5.66 -7.85 -2.65
CA GLN A 19 4.80 -8.03 -3.81
C GLN A 19 4.68 -9.52 -4.16
N LEU A 20 3.45 -9.98 -4.40
CA LEU A 20 3.18 -11.39 -4.72
C LEU A 20 2.94 -11.63 -6.22
N THR A 21 2.55 -10.60 -6.96
CA THR A 21 2.24 -10.70 -8.39
C THR A 21 3.02 -9.64 -9.16
N SER A 22 3.60 -10.01 -10.29
CA SER A 22 4.26 -9.05 -11.20
C SER A 22 3.28 -8.26 -12.07
N ASN A 23 2.02 -8.71 -12.14
CA ASN A 23 1.03 -8.14 -13.07
C ASN A 23 0.37 -6.88 -12.52
N ILE A 24 0.34 -6.73 -11.18
CA ILE A 24 -0.21 -5.58 -10.49
C ILE A 24 0.81 -5.17 -9.43
N PHE A 25 1.31 -3.94 -9.50
CA PHE A 25 2.36 -3.45 -8.61
C PHE A 25 2.07 -2.02 -8.16
N LEU A 26 2.60 -1.63 -7.00
CA LEU A 26 2.42 -0.26 -6.51
C LEU A 26 3.07 0.72 -7.50
N GLY A 27 2.29 1.70 -7.96
CA GLY A 27 2.71 2.64 -9.00
C GLY A 27 2.45 2.18 -10.44
N CYS A 28 1.78 1.03 -10.66
CA CYS A 28 1.30 0.67 -11.99
C CYS A 28 0.16 1.61 -12.44
N ASN A 29 0.06 1.84 -13.75
CA ASN A 29 -1.01 2.64 -14.33
C ASN A 29 -2.28 1.81 -14.56
N PHE A 30 -3.45 2.44 -14.40
CA PHE A 30 -4.69 1.85 -14.88
C PHE A 30 -4.71 1.85 -16.41
N THR A 31 -4.94 0.68 -17.00
CA THR A 31 -5.08 0.53 -18.45
C THR A 31 -6.44 1.01 -18.96
N GLU A 32 -7.47 0.94 -18.11
CA GLU A 32 -8.79 1.49 -18.39
C GLU A 32 -9.01 2.77 -17.58
N VAL A 33 -9.36 3.86 -18.26
CA VAL A 33 -9.63 5.16 -17.65
C VAL A 33 -11.01 5.66 -18.03
N SER A 34 -11.63 6.43 -17.13
CA SER A 34 -12.94 7.03 -17.36
C SER A 34 -12.88 8.12 -18.44
N THR A 35 -13.96 8.31 -19.18
CA THR A 35 -14.09 9.36 -20.20
C THR A 35 -15.14 10.41 -19.81
N PHE A 36 -14.91 11.68 -20.14
CA PHE A 36 -15.87 12.74 -19.85
C PHE A 36 -17.14 12.54 -20.68
N ASN A 37 -18.31 12.53 -20.01
CA ASN A 37 -19.61 12.16 -20.60
C ASN A 37 -19.66 10.76 -21.24
N GLY A 38 -18.76 9.85 -20.85
CA GLY A 38 -18.72 8.47 -21.33
C GLY A 38 -18.64 7.46 -20.20
N ASP A 39 -18.04 6.31 -20.50
CA ASP A 39 -17.94 5.19 -19.55
C ASP A 39 -17.15 5.58 -18.31
N LYS A 40 -17.72 5.24 -17.15
CA LYS A 40 -17.09 5.37 -15.84
C LYS A 40 -16.49 4.04 -15.44
N LYS A 41 -15.26 4.09 -14.94
CA LYS A 41 -14.49 2.93 -14.49
C LYS A 41 -14.12 3.13 -13.04
N ASP A 42 -14.33 2.09 -12.24
CA ASP A 42 -14.04 2.08 -10.81
C ASP A 42 -13.01 0.99 -10.48
N ALA A 43 -12.14 1.29 -9.52
CA ALA A 43 -11.14 0.36 -9.01
C ALA A 43 -11.27 0.24 -7.49
N THR A 44 -11.53 -0.98 -7.01
CA THR A 44 -11.58 -1.23 -5.56
C THR A 44 -10.21 -1.63 -5.06
N ILE A 45 -9.62 -0.81 -4.18
CA ILE A 45 -8.40 -1.13 -3.44
C ILE A 45 -8.79 -1.40 -1.99
N SER A 46 -8.33 -2.53 -1.45
CA SER A 46 -8.57 -2.87 -0.05
C SER A 46 -7.26 -3.19 0.68
N ILE A 47 -7.18 -2.78 1.94
CA ILE A 47 -6.07 -3.10 2.85
C ILE A 47 -6.66 -3.76 4.09
N GLN A 48 -6.27 -5.01 4.36
CA GLN A 48 -6.81 -5.79 5.46
C GLN A 48 -5.71 -6.30 6.38
N LYS A 49 -5.86 -6.09 7.69
CA LYS A 49 -4.94 -6.65 8.68
C LYS A 49 -5.32 -8.10 8.95
N ASP A 50 -4.39 -9.02 8.69
CA ASP A 50 -4.51 -10.40 9.14
C ASP A 50 -4.25 -10.46 10.65
N GLN A 51 -5.19 -11.06 11.38
CA GLN A 51 -5.10 -11.19 12.83
C GLN A 51 -4.05 -12.22 13.27
N SER A 52 -3.73 -13.20 12.41
CA SER A 52 -2.78 -14.26 12.75
C SER A 52 -1.33 -13.81 12.64
N SER A 53 -0.93 -13.24 11.51
CA SER A 53 0.45 -12.77 11.27
C SER A 53 0.67 -11.29 11.63
N GLY A 54 -0.41 -10.51 11.77
CA GLY A 54 -0.35 -9.06 11.89
C GLY A 54 -0.03 -8.33 10.59
N ASN A 55 0.19 -9.06 9.48
CA ASN A 55 0.50 -8.48 8.17
C ASN A 55 -0.71 -7.72 7.63
N ARG A 56 -0.45 -6.69 6.82
CA ARG A 56 -1.51 -5.95 6.12
C ARG A 56 -1.50 -6.31 4.65
N TRP A 57 -2.50 -7.08 4.24
CA TRP A 57 -2.69 -7.52 2.86
C TRP A 57 -3.30 -6.43 2.02
N VAL A 58 -2.76 -6.24 0.82
CA VAL A 58 -3.25 -5.28 -0.18
C VAL A 58 -3.87 -6.06 -1.32
N GLN A 59 -5.09 -5.68 -1.70
CA GLN A 59 -5.80 -6.26 -2.82
C GLN A 59 -6.31 -5.17 -3.77
N LEU A 60 -6.31 -5.49 -5.06
CA LEU A 60 -6.93 -4.68 -6.12
C LEU A 60 -7.97 -5.55 -6.83
N GLN A 61 -9.23 -5.13 -6.84
CA GLN A 61 -10.34 -5.88 -7.43
C GLN A 61 -10.43 -7.34 -6.92
N GLY A 62 -10.11 -7.55 -5.64
CA GLY A 62 -10.08 -8.89 -5.02
C GLY A 62 -8.83 -9.72 -5.33
N ILE A 63 -7.93 -9.24 -6.19
CA ILE A 63 -6.65 -9.90 -6.49
C ILE A 63 -5.62 -9.47 -5.45
N LEU A 64 -4.93 -10.45 -4.85
CA LEU A 64 -3.86 -10.22 -3.89
C LEU A 64 -2.62 -9.63 -4.57
N VAL A 65 -2.29 -8.38 -4.24
CA VAL A 65 -1.16 -7.66 -4.82
C VAL A 65 0.13 -7.93 -4.03
N GLY A 66 -0.01 -7.94 -2.71
CA GLY A 66 1.11 -8.12 -1.80
C GLY A 66 0.71 -7.79 -0.37
N TYR A 67 1.71 -7.63 0.50
CA TYR A 67 1.48 -7.28 1.90
C TYR A 67 2.58 -6.43 2.50
N TYR A 68 2.21 -5.64 3.50
CA TYR A 68 3.14 -5.00 4.43
C TYR A 68 3.39 -5.94 5.63
N PRO A 69 4.63 -6.38 5.87
CA PRO A 69 4.99 -7.13 7.06
C PRO A 69 4.61 -6.41 8.36
N SER A 70 4.16 -7.18 9.36
CA SER A 70 3.82 -6.66 10.69
C SER A 70 5.01 -6.02 11.41
N THR A 71 6.23 -6.44 11.07
CA THR A 71 7.49 -5.92 11.61
C THR A 71 7.68 -4.43 11.37
N LEU A 72 7.10 -3.87 10.31
CA LEU A 72 7.14 -2.44 10.01
C LEU A 72 6.32 -1.59 10.99
N PHE A 73 5.35 -2.21 11.66
CA PHE A 73 4.43 -1.55 12.58
C PHE A 73 4.84 -1.75 14.05
N THR A 74 6.07 -2.18 14.31
CA THR A 74 6.61 -2.40 15.67
C THR A 74 6.76 -1.08 16.46
N GLU A 75 7.11 0.03 15.82
CA GLU A 75 7.20 1.37 16.46
C GLU A 75 5.82 1.95 16.86
N LEU A 76 4.73 1.50 16.23
CA LEU A 76 3.35 1.90 16.59
C LEU A 76 2.89 1.31 17.93
N SER A 77 3.62 0.33 18.48
CA SER A 77 3.34 -0.21 19.81
C SER A 77 3.76 0.73 20.95
N ARG A 78 4.65 1.72 20.68
CA ARG A 78 5.17 2.61 21.73
C ARG A 78 4.75 4.07 21.61
N LYS A 79 4.64 4.66 20.42
CA LYS A 79 4.14 6.05 20.24
C LYS A 79 3.56 6.24 18.83
N THR A 80 2.35 6.79 18.74
CA THR A 80 1.78 7.28 17.47
C THR A 80 2.68 8.41 16.98
N THR A 81 3.25 8.31 15.77
CA THR A 81 4.18 9.37 15.31
C THR A 81 3.99 9.87 13.88
N LYS A 82 3.10 9.30 13.08
CA LYS A 82 2.56 9.99 11.88
C LYS A 82 1.52 9.13 11.17
N VAL A 83 0.45 9.76 10.71
CA VAL A 83 -0.42 9.22 9.66
C VAL A 83 -0.25 10.18 8.48
N GLU A 84 0.32 9.69 7.39
CA GLU A 84 0.39 10.40 6.12
C GLU A 84 -0.44 9.61 5.10
N TRP A 85 -1.38 10.31 4.46
CA TRP A 85 -2.10 9.82 3.30
C TRP A 85 -1.42 10.44 2.08
N GLY A 86 -0.69 9.65 1.31
CA GLY A 86 -0.18 10.07 0.01
C GLY A 86 -1.32 10.10 -1.01
N GLY A 87 -1.51 11.25 -1.66
CA GLY A 87 -2.39 11.43 -2.82
C GLY A 87 -1.60 11.40 -4.12
#